data_AF-A0A7W1VW72-F1
#
_entry.id   AF-A0A7W1VW72-F1
#
_cell.length_a   1.000
_cell.length_b   1.000
_cell.length_c   1.000
_cell.angle_alpha   90.00
_cell.angle_beta   90.00
_cell.angle_gamma   90.00
#
_symmetry.space_group_name_H-M   'P 1'
#
loop_
_entity.id
_entity.type
_entity.pdbx_description
1 polymer ?
#
loop_
_entity_poly.entity_id
_entity_poly.type
_entity_poly.pdbx_seq_one_letter_code
_entity_poly.pdbx_strand_id
1 'polypeptide(L)'
;MKGFSARIAIKSIDERVRPGMTANLRIPVQSASGVLAVPLGAIFTEQGERYVFVRNGEGFERRTVSLGISDFRFAEITSGLSSGEVIALEQPPDVPQTAGKKRGPGGGPRVGSTNAPAATPATRGSTPRHPSI
;
A
#
# COMPACT_ATOMS: atom_id res chain seq x y z
N MET A 1 -20.57 -4.30 5.56
CA MET A 1 -19.97 -3.91 4.27
C MET A 1 -20.65 -2.63 3.79
N LYS A 2 -19.92 -1.55 3.47
CA LYS A 2 -20.51 -0.33 2.89
C LYS A 2 -20.46 -0.43 1.37
N GLY A 3 -21.45 0.10 0.67
CA GLY A 3 -21.53 0.08 -0.79
C GLY A 3 -22.58 1.08 -1.29
N PHE A 4 -22.53 1.39 -2.58
CA PHE A 4 -23.42 2.35 -3.24
C PHE A 4 -24.50 1.60 -4.04
N SER A 5 -25.75 2.04 -3.93
CA SER A 5 -26.85 1.46 -4.71
C SER A 5 -26.86 2.03 -6.12
N ALA A 6 -26.88 1.16 -7.14
CA ALA A 6 -26.92 1.54 -8.54
C ALA A 6 -28.08 0.81 -9.24
N ARG A 7 -28.79 1.50 -10.13
CA ARG A 7 -29.80 0.92 -11.02
C ARG A 7 -29.32 1.08 -12.46
N ILE A 8 -29.28 -0.02 -13.20
CA ILE A 8 -28.86 -0.05 -14.60
C ILE A 8 -30.07 -0.45 -15.45
N ALA A 9 -30.38 0.36 -16.46
CA ALA A 9 -31.45 0.07 -17.42
C ALA A 9 -30.83 -0.35 -18.76
N ILE A 10 -31.15 -1.56 -19.22
CA ILE A 10 -30.76 -2.05 -20.55
C ILE A 10 -31.78 -1.52 -21.56
N LYS A 11 -31.35 -0.65 -22.48
CA LYS A 11 -32.24 0.00 -23.47
C LYS A 11 -32.67 -0.93 -24.61
N SER A 12 -31.84 -1.93 -24.93
CA SER A 12 -32.04 -2.90 -26.00
C SER A 12 -31.48 -4.24 -25.51
N ILE A 13 -32.34 -5.25 -25.42
CA ILE A 13 -31.99 -6.57 -24.90
C ILE A 13 -31.89 -7.58 -26.05
N ASP A 14 -30.80 -8.34 -26.08
CA ASP A 14 -30.61 -9.48 -26.98
C ASP A 14 -31.47 -10.66 -26.47
N GLU A 15 -32.16 -11.37 -27.35
CA GLU A 15 -33.07 -12.49 -27.02
C GLU A 15 -32.41 -13.63 -26.22
N ARG A 16 -31.07 -13.71 -26.26
CA ARG A 16 -30.27 -14.69 -25.52
C ARG A 16 -30.13 -14.33 -24.04
N VAL A 17 -30.38 -13.07 -23.65
CA VAL A 17 -30.28 -12.60 -22.26
C VAL A 17 -31.53 -12.99 -21.47
N ARG A 18 -31.34 -13.70 -20.36
CA ARG A 18 -32.42 -14.25 -19.52
C ARG A 18 -32.30 -13.77 -18.07
N PRO A 19 -33.42 -13.64 -17.33
CA PRO A 19 -33.40 -13.41 -15.89
C PRO A 19 -32.53 -14.45 -15.17
N GLY A 20 -31.78 -14.02 -14.15
CA GLY A 20 -30.84 -14.88 -13.42
C GLY A 20 -29.43 -14.96 -14.00
N MET A 21 -29.17 -14.40 -15.20
CA MET A 21 -27.81 -14.28 -15.72
C MET A 21 -26.97 -13.24 -14.96
N THR A 22 -25.73 -13.61 -14.62
CA THR A 22 -24.74 -12.67 -14.04
C THR A 22 -24.19 -11.73 -15.11
N ALA A 23 -24.27 -10.42 -14.88
CA ALA A 23 -23.61 -9.41 -15.70
C ALA A 23 -22.31 -8.93 -15.05
N ASN A 24 -21.26 -8.71 -15.86
CA ASN A 24 -20.04 -8.02 -15.43
C ASN A 24 -20.09 -6.57 -15.91
N LEU A 25 -20.02 -5.61 -14.98
CA LEU A 25 -20.14 -4.19 -15.28
C LEU A 25 -18.80 -3.48 -15.06
N ARG A 26 -18.37 -2.68 -16.04
CA ARG A 26 -17.24 -1.75 -15.90
C ARG A 26 -17.78 -0.33 -15.97
N ILE A 27 -17.49 0.48 -14.95
CA ILE A 27 -17.93 1.87 -14.84
C ILE A 27 -16.66 2.74 -14.88
N PRO A 28 -16.30 3.36 -16.02
CA PRO A 28 -15.22 4.33 -16.06
C PRO A 28 -15.64 5.60 -15.32
N VAL A 29 -14.88 6.00 -14.30
CA VAL A 29 -15.17 7.18 -13.48
C VAL A 29 -14.47 8.43 -14.03
N GLN A 30 -13.30 8.25 -14.62
CA GLN A 30 -12.46 9.31 -15.19
C GLN A 30 -11.58 8.74 -16.29
N SER A 31 -11.18 9.57 -17.27
CA SER A 31 -10.25 9.18 -18.33
C SER A 31 -9.48 10.39 -18.86
N ALA A 32 -8.21 10.19 -19.20
CA ALA A 32 -7.35 11.16 -19.87
C ALA A 32 -6.89 10.60 -21.21
N SER A 33 -6.67 11.49 -22.19
CA SER A 33 -6.29 11.14 -23.57
C SER A 33 -5.17 12.06 -24.03
N GLY A 34 -4.18 11.53 -24.74
CA GLY A 34 -3.02 12.31 -25.21
C GLY A 34 -2.01 12.68 -24.11
N VAL A 35 -2.05 12.00 -22.97
CA VAL A 35 -1.19 12.25 -21.79
C VAL A 35 -0.04 11.25 -21.69
N LEU A 36 1.02 11.61 -20.95
CA LEU A 36 2.14 10.71 -20.65
C LEU A 36 1.73 9.71 -19.57
N ALA A 37 1.43 8.47 -19.97
CA ALA A 37 1.09 7.38 -19.05
C ALA A 37 2.34 6.55 -18.68
N VAL A 38 2.63 6.44 -17.39
CA VAL A 38 3.76 5.69 -16.83
C VAL A 38 3.26 4.50 -16.01
N PRO A 39 3.84 3.29 -16.14
CA PRO A 39 3.47 2.14 -15.31
C PRO A 39 3.69 2.41 -13.82
N LEU A 40 2.75 2.02 -12.95
CA LEU A 40 2.85 2.28 -11.50
C LEU A 40 4.14 1.73 -10.86
N GLY A 41 4.69 0.62 -11.37
CA GLY A 41 5.95 0.04 -10.85
C GLY A 41 7.18 0.93 -11.02
N ALA A 42 7.19 1.84 -12.00
CA ALA A 42 8.27 2.79 -12.23
C ALA A 42 8.20 4.03 -11.32
N ILE A 43 7.16 4.15 -10.50
CA ILE A 43 6.89 5.33 -9.67
C ILE A 43 7.25 5.03 -8.22
N PHE A 44 8.36 5.62 -7.80
CA PHE A 44 8.88 5.50 -6.44
C PHE A 44 8.33 6.64 -5.58
N THR A 45 8.19 6.40 -4.28
CA THR A 45 7.73 7.41 -3.31
C THR A 45 8.62 7.39 -2.08
N GLU A 46 9.12 8.54 -1.68
CA GLU A 46 9.98 8.71 -0.50
C GLU A 46 9.63 10.02 0.20
N GLN A 47 9.47 9.99 1.53
CA GLN A 47 9.11 11.17 2.36
C GLN A 47 7.84 11.94 1.92
N GLY A 48 7.03 11.34 1.02
CA GLY A 48 5.82 11.94 0.46
C GLY A 48 5.99 12.45 -0.98
N GLU A 49 7.23 12.66 -1.43
CA GLU A 49 7.53 13.00 -2.82
C GLU A 49 7.50 11.78 -3.74
N ARG A 50 7.16 12.00 -5.01
CA ARG A 50 7.04 10.97 -6.05
C ARG A 50 8.10 11.22 -7.11
N TYR A 51 8.80 10.16 -7.52
CA TYR A 51 9.89 10.27 -8.47
C TYR A 51 10.01 9.01 -9.34
N VAL A 52 10.68 9.17 -10.49
CA VAL A 52 11.06 8.08 -11.38
C VAL A 52 12.58 8.08 -11.57
N PHE A 53 13.13 6.97 -12.04
CA PHE A 53 14.52 6.91 -12.50
C PHE A 53 14.53 6.98 -14.03
N VAL A 54 15.03 8.09 -14.58
CA VAL A 54 15.18 8.31 -16.03
C VAL A 54 16.57 7.84 -16.45
N ARG A 55 16.67 7.11 -17.57
CA ARG A 55 17.96 6.69 -18.13
C ARG A 55 18.71 7.90 -18.71
N ASN A 56 19.91 8.16 -18.22
CA ASN A 56 20.80 9.21 -18.70
C ASN A 56 22.12 8.56 -19.17
N GLY A 57 22.18 8.29 -20.49
CA GLY A 57 23.28 7.55 -21.11
C GLY A 57 23.38 6.10 -20.62
N GLU A 58 24.47 5.80 -19.90
CA GLU A 58 24.72 4.50 -19.25
C GLU A 58 24.11 4.42 -17.84
N GLY A 59 23.82 5.56 -17.21
CA GLY A 59 23.32 5.65 -15.84
C GLY A 59 21.82 5.93 -15.71
N PHE A 60 21.38 6.12 -14.47
CA PHE A 60 20.01 6.51 -14.12
C PHE A 60 20.00 7.74 -13.21
N GLU A 61 19.12 8.68 -13.53
CA GLU A 61 18.92 9.95 -12.84
C GLU A 61 17.58 9.93 -12.09
N ARG A 62 17.57 10.28 -10.81
CA ARG A 62 16.32 10.47 -10.05
C ARG A 62 15.67 11.79 -10.46
N ARG A 63 14.42 11.73 -10.92
CA ARG A 63 13.64 12.91 -11.29
C ARG A 63 12.28 12.92 -10.60
N THR A 64 12.01 13.97 -9.82
CA THR A 64 10.72 14.19 -9.15
C THR A 64 9.63 14.46 -10.20
N VAL A 65 8.46 13.84 -10.03
CA VAL A 65 7.34 13.93 -10.98
C VAL A 65 6.03 14.31 -10.28
N SER A 66 5.20 15.10 -10.97
CA SER A 66 3.81 15.32 -10.57
C SER A 66 2.92 14.29 -11.25
N LEU A 67 1.99 13.71 -10.49
CA LEU A 67 1.00 12.76 -11.03
C LEU A 67 -0.37 13.42 -11.15
N GLY A 68 -1.08 13.10 -12.24
CA GLY A 68 -2.49 13.41 -12.43
C GLY A 68 -3.38 12.24 -12.00
N ILE A 69 -4.20 11.77 -12.94
CA ILE A 69 -5.11 10.63 -12.79
C ILE A 69 -4.31 9.32 -12.79
N SER A 70 -4.74 8.32 -12.03
CA SER A 70 -4.18 6.96 -12.09
C SER A 70 -5.26 5.88 -12.16
N ASP A 71 -4.94 4.78 -12.85
CA ASP A 71 -5.71 3.53 -12.85
C ASP A 71 -4.93 2.44 -12.08
N PHE A 72 -5.34 1.17 -12.18
CA PHE A 72 -4.68 0.06 -11.48
C PHE A 72 -3.35 -0.41 -12.11
N ARG A 73 -2.86 0.26 -13.16
CA ARG A 73 -1.67 -0.14 -13.95
C ARG A 73 -0.77 1.05 -14.30
N PHE A 74 -1.35 2.22 -14.56
CA PHE A 74 -0.67 3.42 -15.01
C PHE A 74 -1.05 4.65 -14.18
N ALA A 75 -0.16 5.64 -14.12
CA ALA A 75 -0.47 7.01 -13.74
C ALA A 75 -0.11 8.00 -14.86
N GLU A 76 -0.90 9.05 -14.98
CA GLU A 76 -0.61 10.24 -15.76
C GLU A 76 0.54 11.03 -15.11
N ILE A 77 1.56 11.39 -15.88
CA ILE A 77 2.56 12.38 -15.49
C ILE A 77 2.11 13.76 -15.96
N THR A 78 1.94 14.69 -15.03
CA THR A 78 1.56 16.09 -15.32
C THR A 78 2.77 17.02 -15.36
N SER A 79 3.89 16.66 -14.72
CA SER A 79 5.19 17.33 -14.90
C SER A 79 6.37 16.44 -14.48
N GLY A 80 7.56 16.74 -14.99
CA GLY A 80 8.81 16.05 -14.64
C GLY A 80 9.26 14.93 -15.58
N LEU A 81 8.52 14.64 -16.66
CA LEU A 81 8.93 13.68 -17.70
C LEU A 81 8.48 14.17 -19.09
N SER A 82 9.24 13.82 -20.13
CA SER A 82 8.95 14.10 -21.54
C SER A 82 8.62 12.84 -22.32
N SER A 83 7.95 12.99 -23.47
CA SER A 83 7.69 11.86 -24.37
C SER A 83 8.99 11.27 -24.92
N GLY A 84 9.10 9.94 -24.93
CA GLY A 84 10.28 9.21 -25.42
C GLY A 84 11.39 9.00 -24.39
N GLU A 85 11.29 9.56 -23.18
CA GLU A 85 12.26 9.28 -22.11
C GLU A 85 12.12 7.84 -21.59
N VAL A 86 13.25 7.13 -21.48
CA VAL A 86 13.30 5.75 -20.98
C VAL A 86 13.42 5.77 -19.44
N ILE A 87 12.55 5.02 -18.77
CA ILE A 87 12.50 4.95 -17.29
C ILE A 87 12.75 3.53 -16.78
N ALA A 88 13.27 3.38 -15.57
CA ALA A 88 13.44 2.10 -14.91
C ALA A 88 12.11 1.59 -14.31
N LEU A 89 11.80 0.30 -14.48
CA LEU A 89 10.66 -0.37 -13.84
C LEU A 89 10.97 -0.85 -12.41
N GLU A 90 12.25 -0.87 -12.04
CA GLU A 90 12.77 -1.27 -10.72
C GLU A 90 13.83 -0.25 -10.28
N GLN A 91 14.14 -0.19 -8.98
CA GLN A 91 15.13 0.74 -8.45
C GLN A 91 16.56 0.31 -8.86
N PRO A 92 17.32 1.10 -9.63
CA PRO A 92 18.67 0.71 -10.05
C PRO A 92 19.63 0.71 -8.84
N PRO A 93 20.62 -0.20 -8.80
CA PRO A 93 21.50 -0.35 -7.63
C PRO A 93 22.50 0.80 -7.46
N ASP A 94 22.93 1.42 -8.55
CA ASP A 94 23.99 2.44 -8.55
C ASP A 94 23.52 3.87 -8.20
N VAL A 95 22.21 4.09 -8.04
CA VAL A 95 21.68 5.42 -7.68
C VAL A 95 21.72 5.59 -6.15
N PRO A 96 22.38 6.63 -5.60
CA PRO A 96 22.53 6.79 -4.15
C PRO A 96 21.19 6.81 -3.41
N GLN A 97 20.95 5.79 -2.59
CA GLN A 97 19.80 5.75 -1.70
C GLN A 97 20.01 6.74 -0.54
N THR A 98 19.24 7.83 -0.52
CA THR A 98 19.02 8.62 0.69
C THR A 98 18.58 7.67 1.80
N ALA A 99 19.26 7.70 2.95
CA ALA A 99 19.44 6.50 3.78
C ALA A 99 18.18 6.08 4.58
N GLY A 100 17.23 5.41 3.92
CA GLY A 100 16.02 4.79 4.47
C GLY A 100 16.25 3.58 5.39
N LYS A 101 17.10 3.72 6.41
CA LYS A 101 17.31 2.86 7.59
C LYS A 101 17.19 1.33 7.38
N LYS A 102 18.35 0.69 7.18
CA LYS A 102 18.56 -0.78 7.15
C LYS A 102 17.67 -1.55 8.15
N ARG A 103 16.77 -2.39 7.65
CA ARG A 103 16.16 -3.49 8.43
C ARG A 103 17.03 -4.74 8.23
N GLY A 104 17.93 -5.00 9.18
CA GLY A 104 18.84 -6.15 9.10
C GLY A 104 18.11 -7.50 9.24
N PRO A 105 18.69 -8.60 8.73
CA PRO A 105 18.13 -9.94 8.88
C PRO A 105 18.15 -10.37 10.36
N GLY A 106 17.05 -11.00 10.81
CA GLY A 106 16.88 -11.40 12.21
C GLY A 106 17.73 -12.62 12.59
N GLY A 107 18.88 -12.38 13.19
CA GLY A 107 19.65 -13.40 13.93
C GLY A 107 18.97 -13.79 15.25
N GLY A 108 19.23 -15.03 15.70
CA GLY A 108 18.52 -15.69 16.81
C GLY A 108 18.85 -15.23 18.24
N PRO A 109 18.31 -15.94 19.25
CA PRO A 109 18.04 -15.39 20.59
C PRO A 109 19.11 -15.68 21.65
N ARG A 110 19.18 -14.86 22.72
CA ARG A 110 19.51 -15.28 24.10
C ARG A 110 19.36 -14.16 25.16
N VAL A 111 19.52 -14.57 26.42
CA VAL A 111 19.64 -13.79 27.67
C VAL A 111 18.38 -13.04 28.15
N GLY A 112 17.43 -13.78 28.71
CA GLY A 112 16.57 -13.25 29.77
C GLY A 112 17.26 -13.44 31.13
N SER A 113 17.81 -12.37 31.72
CA SER A 113 18.44 -12.43 33.05
C SER A 113 17.43 -12.10 34.15
N THR A 114 17.22 -13.07 35.04
CA THR A 114 17.11 -12.93 36.50
C THR A 114 16.87 -11.54 37.11
N ASN A 115 15.80 -11.42 37.89
CA ASN A 115 15.92 -10.95 39.28
C ASN A 115 14.87 -11.59 40.22
N ALA A 116 15.20 -11.76 41.50
CA ALA A 116 14.45 -12.42 42.58
C ALA A 116 15.01 -11.93 43.95
N PRO A 117 14.54 -12.36 45.16
CA PRO A 117 13.37 -13.14 45.58
C PRO A 117 12.27 -12.20 46.14
N ALA A 118 11.44 -12.40 47.18
CA ALA A 118 11.16 -13.43 48.20
C ALA A 118 9.65 -13.33 48.60
N ALA A 119 8.92 -14.32 49.12
CA ALA A 119 9.12 -15.39 50.12
C ALA A 119 8.78 -15.00 51.59
N THR A 120 7.53 -15.27 52.01
CA THR A 120 7.05 -15.40 53.41
C THR A 120 5.74 -16.23 53.44
N PRO A 121 5.32 -16.86 54.58
CA PRO A 121 4.55 -18.12 54.49
C PRO A 121 3.23 -18.23 55.30
N ALA A 122 2.42 -19.23 54.90
CA ALA A 122 1.72 -20.21 55.75
C ALA A 122 0.71 -19.81 56.88
N THR A 123 -0.56 -20.24 56.69
CA THR A 123 -1.30 -21.19 57.59
C THR A 123 -2.14 -20.69 58.79
N ARG A 124 -3.42 -21.14 58.80
CA ARG A 124 -4.43 -21.29 59.91
C ARG A 124 -5.04 -20.04 60.59
N GLY A 125 -6.36 -20.07 60.80
CA GLY A 125 -6.96 -19.62 62.09
C GLY A 125 -8.39 -19.03 62.08
N SER A 126 -9.37 -19.80 62.57
CA SER A 126 -10.60 -19.40 63.32
C SER A 126 -11.56 -18.27 62.85
N THR A 127 -12.85 -18.62 62.80
CA THR A 127 -14.05 -17.75 62.96
C THR A 127 -14.16 -17.19 64.40
N PRO A 128 -14.89 -16.06 64.68
CA PRO A 128 -16.36 -16.16 64.85
C PRO A 128 -17.25 -14.89 64.58
N ARG A 129 -18.53 -15.16 64.24
CA ARG A 129 -19.80 -14.48 64.67
C ARG A 129 -19.99 -12.93 64.63
N HIS A 130 -20.97 -12.52 63.78
CA HIS A 130 -22.11 -11.59 64.07
C HIS A 130 -21.84 -10.11 64.53
N PRO A 131 -22.86 -9.21 64.54
CA PRO A 131 -24.27 -9.36 64.17
C PRO A 131 -24.78 -8.41 63.05
N SER A 132 -26.08 -8.48 62.78
CA SER A 132 -26.86 -7.71 61.80
C SER A 132 -27.03 -6.22 62.12
N ILE A 133 -27.23 -5.43 61.06
CA ILE A 133 -28.33 -4.46 60.93
C ILE A 133 -29.06 -4.80 59.62
#